data_AF-A0A101CI44-F1
#
_entry.id   AF-A0A101CI44-F1
#
_cell.length_a   1.000
_cell.length_b   1.000
_cell.length_c   1.000
_cell.angle_alpha   90.00
_cell.angle_beta   90.00
_cell.angle_gamma   90.00
#
_symmetry.space_group_name_H-M   'P 1'
#
loop_
_entity.id
_entity.type
_entity.pdbx_description
1 polymer ?
#
loop_
_entity_poly.entity_id
_entity_poly.type
_entity_poly.pdbx_seq_one_letter_code
_entity_poly.pdbx_strand_id
1 'polypeptide(L)'
;MPTETFDVNGTARIRELPLNGSTNSIATINSLDATNGTASSTKNQTFSGINTVVVDKNGVVGIVAGLPITVTPTTKSIQYVTKTALIDANTATNSIITVGNLQVRFDGTNPTGGEQTWSFKLINDIRNQSGSSALADNVVANNIKVGSGGIFGGQFRQLSAQKDNWYTMNDTSGRPNVNNRDFVQSNISLVNTREVYRLTISVTPTINLTSPNVSSQGQVSLFMERLTDQ
;
A
#
# COMPACT_ATOMS: atom_id res chain seq x y z
N MET A 1 -41.56 -26.51 9.98
CA MET A 1 -41.20 -25.20 10.54
C MET A 1 -42.48 -24.40 10.73
N PRO A 2 -42.80 -23.89 11.92
CA PRO A 2 -43.87 -22.90 12.01
C PRO A 2 -43.40 -21.63 11.30
N THR A 3 -44.24 -21.13 10.40
CA THR A 3 -44.10 -19.78 9.83
C THR A 3 -45.16 -18.95 10.52
N GLU A 4 -44.74 -18.11 11.45
CA GLU A 4 -45.64 -17.14 12.08
C GLU A 4 -45.69 -15.90 11.18
N THR A 5 -46.88 -15.57 10.68
CA THR A 5 -47.11 -14.35 9.92
C THR A 5 -47.43 -13.22 10.89
N PHE A 6 -46.56 -12.21 10.97
CA PHE A 6 -46.86 -10.98 11.69
C PHE A 6 -47.72 -10.07 10.79
N ASP A 7 -49.04 -10.14 10.97
CA ASP A 7 -50.01 -9.30 10.27
C ASP A 7 -50.61 -8.24 11.23
N VAL A 8 -50.68 -7.00 10.76
CA VAL A 8 -51.23 -5.86 11.52
C VAL A 8 -52.19 -5.10 10.61
N ASN A 9 -53.48 -5.12 10.94
CA ASN A 9 -54.49 -4.32 10.25
C ASN A 9 -54.43 -2.84 10.70
N GLY A 10 -53.35 -2.15 10.33
CA GLY A 10 -53.06 -0.77 10.72
C GLY A 10 -51.57 -0.42 10.67
N THR A 11 -51.17 0.62 11.40
CA THR A 11 -49.75 1.04 11.47
C THR A 11 -49.04 0.38 12.66
N ALA A 12 -48.08 -0.49 12.38
CA ALA A 12 -47.12 -0.94 13.38
C ALA A 12 -46.05 0.15 13.62
N ARG A 13 -45.77 0.47 14.89
CA ARG A 13 -44.68 1.38 15.27
C ARG A 13 -43.70 0.68 16.20
N ILE A 14 -42.49 0.42 15.71
CA ILE A 14 -41.37 -0.07 16.52
C ILE A 14 -40.66 1.13 17.12
N ARG A 15 -40.65 1.25 18.45
CA ARG A 15 -40.11 2.44 19.15
C ARG A 15 -38.68 2.26 19.65
N GLU A 16 -38.25 1.01 19.83
CA GLU A 16 -36.96 0.69 20.46
C GLU A 16 -36.32 -0.48 19.70
N LEU A 17 -35.49 -0.15 18.71
CA LEU A 17 -34.61 -1.15 18.09
C LEU A 17 -33.26 -1.15 18.82
N PRO A 18 -32.75 -2.31 19.26
CA PRO A 18 -31.41 -2.40 19.82
C PRO A 18 -30.37 -1.97 18.79
N LEU A 19 -29.32 -1.30 19.27
CA LEU A 19 -28.12 -1.13 18.46
C LEU A 19 -27.46 -2.50 18.25
N ASN A 20 -26.95 -2.76 17.04
CA ASN A 20 -26.24 -4.01 16.74
C ASN A 20 -25.06 -4.20 17.72
N GLY A 21 -24.94 -5.39 18.31
CA GLY A 21 -23.90 -5.71 19.29
C GLY A 21 -24.11 -5.11 20.68
N SER A 22 -25.15 -4.32 20.92
CA SER A 22 -25.48 -3.81 22.26
C SER A 22 -26.31 -4.82 23.04
N THR A 23 -26.05 -4.94 24.35
CA THR A 23 -26.96 -5.62 25.27
C THR A 23 -28.23 -4.78 25.41
N ASN A 24 -29.37 -5.36 25.08
CA ASN A 24 -30.68 -4.74 25.29
C ASN A 24 -31.58 -5.70 26.07
N SER A 25 -32.74 -5.25 26.52
CA SER A 25 -33.71 -6.10 27.18
C SER A 25 -35.14 -5.87 26.69
N ILE A 26 -35.89 -6.97 26.51
CA ILE A 26 -37.32 -6.92 26.20
C ILE A 26 -38.15 -7.02 27.48
N ALA A 27 -39.35 -6.42 27.44
CA ALA A 27 -40.32 -6.43 28.55
C ALA A 27 -41.31 -7.59 28.41
N THR A 28 -40.80 -8.82 28.36
CA THR A 28 -41.60 -10.06 28.41
C THR A 28 -41.27 -10.80 29.69
N ILE A 29 -42.23 -11.51 30.27
CA ILE A 29 -41.98 -12.31 31.49
C ILE A 29 -41.25 -13.59 31.09
N ASN A 30 -39.99 -13.78 31.54
CA ASN A 30 -39.32 -15.08 31.51
C ASN A 30 -39.53 -15.75 32.87
N SER A 31 -40.71 -16.29 33.05
CA SER A 31 -40.93 -17.30 34.06
C SER A 31 -40.99 -18.62 33.31
N LEU A 32 -40.30 -19.65 33.81
CA LEU A 32 -40.48 -21.04 33.35
C LEU A 32 -41.97 -21.50 33.42
N ASP A 33 -42.85 -20.69 34.02
CA ASP A 33 -44.30 -20.86 34.17
C ASP A 33 -45.14 -19.94 33.24
N ALA A 34 -44.52 -19.08 32.42
CA ALA A 34 -45.21 -18.12 31.54
C ALA A 34 -44.93 -18.41 30.06
N THR A 35 -45.53 -19.48 29.54
CA THR A 35 -45.52 -19.89 28.11
C THR A 35 -46.35 -18.98 27.19
N ASN A 36 -46.79 -17.82 27.67
CA ASN A 36 -47.90 -17.04 27.10
C ASN A 36 -47.54 -15.61 26.69
N GLY A 37 -46.25 -15.24 26.65
CA GLY A 37 -45.83 -13.94 26.07
C GLY A 37 -46.31 -12.71 26.84
N THR A 38 -46.72 -12.88 28.10
CA THR A 38 -47.25 -11.81 28.95
C THR A 38 -46.20 -10.70 29.14
N ALA A 39 -46.64 -9.44 29.00
CA ALA A 39 -45.78 -8.27 29.15
C ALA A 39 -45.26 -8.14 30.59
N SER A 40 -43.96 -7.86 30.73
CA SER A 40 -43.33 -7.55 32.01
C SER A 40 -43.46 -6.05 32.31
N SER A 41 -43.64 -5.68 33.57
CA SER A 41 -43.58 -4.27 34.01
C SER A 41 -42.16 -3.70 34.03
N THR A 42 -41.14 -4.54 33.82
CA THR A 42 -39.72 -4.16 33.78
C THR A 42 -39.00 -4.85 32.62
N LYS A 43 -37.97 -4.22 32.04
CA LYS A 43 -37.15 -4.84 30.98
C LYS A 43 -36.12 -5.78 31.59
N ASN A 44 -36.49 -7.03 31.82
CA ASN A 44 -35.70 -8.00 32.59
C ASN A 44 -35.17 -9.18 31.74
N GLN A 45 -35.47 -9.24 30.45
CA GLN A 45 -34.92 -10.27 29.56
C GLN A 45 -33.83 -9.70 28.66
N THR A 46 -32.57 -9.93 28.99
CA THR A 46 -31.44 -9.46 28.17
C THR A 46 -31.23 -10.29 26.92
N PHE A 47 -30.94 -9.64 25.81
CA PHE A 47 -30.51 -10.26 24.56
C PHE A 47 -29.46 -9.38 23.88
N SER A 48 -28.73 -9.96 22.91
CA SER A 48 -27.79 -9.22 22.07
C SER A 48 -28.36 -9.14 20.65
N GLY A 49 -28.47 -7.93 20.11
CA GLY A 49 -28.82 -7.75 18.70
C GLY A 49 -27.71 -8.31 17.80
N ILE A 50 -28.03 -9.27 16.94
CA ILE A 50 -27.07 -9.92 16.03
C ILE A 50 -27.12 -9.41 14.59
N ASN A 51 -28.16 -8.67 14.21
CA ASN A 51 -28.38 -8.18 12.86
C ASN A 51 -28.83 -6.72 12.87
N THR A 52 -28.41 -5.97 11.85
CA THR A 52 -28.92 -4.63 11.58
C THR A 52 -30.22 -4.75 10.79
N VAL A 53 -31.30 -4.16 11.31
CA VAL A 53 -32.57 -4.04 10.59
C VAL A 53 -32.53 -2.81 9.70
N VAL A 54 -32.88 -2.98 8.43
CA VAL A 54 -33.00 -1.89 7.46
C VAL A 54 -34.41 -1.83 6.92
N VAL A 55 -34.84 -0.64 6.51
CA VAL A 55 -36.11 -0.43 5.81
C VAL A 55 -35.78 0.20 4.47
N ASP A 56 -36.25 -0.41 3.39
CA ASP A 56 -36.06 0.15 2.05
C ASP A 56 -37.02 1.32 1.78
N LYS A 57 -36.88 1.96 0.61
CA LYS A 57 -37.74 3.09 0.21
C LYS A 57 -39.24 2.72 0.07
N ASN A 58 -39.57 1.44 0.02
CA ASN A 58 -40.94 0.94 -0.10
C ASN A 58 -41.50 0.44 1.24
N GLY A 59 -40.76 0.61 2.35
CA GLY A 59 -41.19 0.17 3.68
C GLY A 59 -40.94 -1.32 3.95
N VAL A 60 -40.20 -2.03 3.09
CA VAL A 60 -39.86 -3.43 3.30
C VAL A 60 -38.76 -3.54 4.34
N VAL A 61 -39.06 -4.28 5.42
CA VAL A 61 -38.10 -4.57 6.50
C VAL A 61 -37.20 -5.72 6.07
N GLY A 62 -35.90 -5.53 6.15
CA GLY A 62 -34.89 -6.54 5.85
C GLY A 62 -33.78 -6.57 6.88
N ILE A 63 -32.86 -7.51 6.71
CA ILE A 63 -31.60 -7.57 7.47
C ILE A 63 -30.43 -7.32 6.52
N VAL A 64 -29.41 -6.63 7.00
CA VAL A 64 -28.11 -6.57 6.30
C VAL A 64 -27.11 -7.36 7.12
N ALA A 65 -26.35 -8.23 6.46
CA ALA A 65 -25.22 -8.92 7.07
C ALA A 65 -24.11 -7.91 7.39
N GLY A 66 -23.73 -7.79 8.66
CA GLY A 66 -22.64 -6.93 9.12
C GLY A 66 -23.05 -5.56 9.66
N LEU A 67 -22.05 -4.78 10.07
CA LEU A 67 -22.20 -3.41 10.56
C LEU A 67 -22.20 -2.45 9.38
N PRO A 68 -23.13 -1.46 9.32
CA PRO A 68 -23.03 -0.37 8.36
C PRO A 68 -21.69 0.34 8.52
N ILE A 69 -20.94 0.48 7.42
CA ILE A 69 -19.72 1.27 7.39
C ILE A 69 -20.13 2.74 7.53
N THR A 70 -19.97 3.33 8.72
CA THR A 70 -20.37 4.72 9.01
C THR A 70 -19.33 5.75 8.57
N VAL A 71 -18.14 5.30 8.19
CA VAL A 71 -17.06 6.12 7.63
C VAL A 71 -16.55 5.47 6.36
N THR A 72 -16.74 6.11 5.21
CA THR A 72 -16.11 5.65 3.97
C THR A 72 -14.60 5.58 4.22
N PRO A 73 -13.95 4.42 4.01
CA PRO A 73 -12.50 4.35 4.13
C PRO A 73 -11.89 5.38 3.19
N THR A 74 -10.95 6.17 3.69
CA THR A 74 -10.16 7.09 2.86
C THR A 74 -9.24 6.27 1.97
N THR A 75 -9.78 5.78 0.85
CA THR A 75 -9.00 5.16 -0.22
C THR A 75 -8.25 6.24 -0.98
N LYS A 76 -6.96 6.00 -1.22
CA LYS A 76 -6.06 6.94 -1.92
C LYS A 76 -5.49 6.28 -3.15
N SER A 77 -5.37 7.04 -4.23
CA SER A 77 -4.69 6.58 -5.45
C SER A 77 -3.18 6.62 -5.25
N ILE A 78 -2.49 5.55 -5.64
CA ILE A 78 -1.03 5.50 -5.64
C ILE A 78 -0.50 6.25 -6.87
N GLN A 79 0.45 7.16 -6.68
CA GLN A 79 1.21 7.75 -7.77
C GLN A 79 2.41 6.85 -8.07
N TYR A 80 2.51 6.36 -9.31
CA TYR A 80 3.62 5.50 -9.73
C TYR A 80 4.07 5.81 -11.16
N VAL A 81 5.28 5.37 -11.48
CA VAL A 81 5.87 5.43 -12.83
C VAL A 81 6.64 4.14 -13.10
N THR A 82 6.69 3.73 -14.37
CA THR A 82 7.50 2.61 -14.83
C THR A 82 8.33 2.99 -16.03
N LYS A 83 9.46 2.32 -16.22
CA LYS A 83 10.27 2.44 -17.43
C LYS A 83 11.12 1.21 -17.64
N THR A 84 11.25 0.81 -18.89
CA THR A 84 12.24 -0.19 -19.32
C THR A 84 13.24 0.48 -20.25
N ALA A 85 14.52 0.18 -20.06
CA ALA A 85 15.61 0.67 -20.91
C ALA A 85 16.57 -0.47 -21.24
N LEU A 86 17.21 -0.39 -22.41
CA LEU A 86 18.33 -1.25 -22.74
C LEU A 86 19.51 -0.96 -21.80
N ILE A 87 20.29 -1.99 -21.49
CA ILE A 87 21.57 -1.85 -20.80
C ILE A 87 22.67 -1.65 -21.86
N ASP A 88 23.17 -0.42 -21.97
CA ASP A 88 24.15 0.08 -22.93
C ASP A 88 24.77 1.40 -22.43
N ALA A 89 25.53 2.10 -23.27
CA ALA A 89 26.19 3.36 -22.91
C ALA A 89 25.22 4.51 -22.56
N ASN A 90 23.95 4.41 -22.97
CA ASN A 90 22.93 5.44 -22.76
C ASN A 90 21.97 5.11 -21.62
N THR A 91 22.15 4.00 -20.89
CA THR A 91 21.18 3.55 -19.88
C THR A 91 20.92 4.58 -18.79
N ALA A 92 21.93 5.32 -18.33
CA ALA A 92 21.76 6.38 -17.34
C ALA A 92 20.79 7.49 -17.80
N THR A 93 20.75 7.78 -19.10
CA THR A 93 19.81 8.75 -19.68
C THR A 93 18.44 8.10 -19.93
N ASN A 94 18.46 6.90 -20.52
CA ASN A 94 17.25 6.24 -20.99
C ASN A 94 16.44 5.61 -19.86
N SER A 95 17.01 5.34 -18.69
CA SER A 95 16.32 4.73 -17.55
C SER A 95 15.71 5.73 -16.56
N ILE A 96 15.86 7.06 -16.78
CA ILE A 96 15.35 8.07 -15.85
C ILE A 96 13.83 7.97 -15.69
N ILE A 97 13.39 7.85 -14.44
CA ILE A 97 12.00 7.96 -14.00
C ILE A 97 11.83 9.04 -12.94
N THR A 98 10.63 9.64 -12.88
CA THR A 98 10.29 10.77 -12.00
C THR A 98 8.96 10.53 -11.29
N VAL A 99 8.90 10.68 -9.98
CA VAL A 99 7.65 10.79 -9.20
C VAL A 99 7.89 11.79 -8.08
N GLY A 100 6.95 12.73 -7.90
CA GLY A 100 7.06 13.75 -6.86
C GLY A 100 8.36 14.55 -6.95
N ASN A 101 9.11 14.62 -5.84
CA ASN A 101 10.38 15.33 -5.75
C ASN A 101 11.61 14.47 -6.10
N LEU A 102 11.41 13.24 -6.57
CA LEU A 102 12.49 12.27 -6.76
C LEU A 102 12.63 11.83 -8.22
N GLN A 103 13.87 11.85 -8.70
CA GLN A 103 14.29 11.22 -9.94
C GLN A 103 15.21 10.04 -9.64
N VAL A 104 15.06 8.95 -10.39
CA VAL A 104 15.89 7.75 -10.27
C VAL A 104 16.35 7.29 -11.65
N ARG A 105 17.55 6.72 -11.72
CA ARG A 105 18.08 6.05 -12.91
C ARG A 105 18.92 4.83 -12.54
N PHE A 106 19.12 3.96 -13.51
CA PHE A 106 20.10 2.88 -13.47
C PHE A 106 21.37 3.32 -14.21
N ASP A 107 22.54 3.16 -13.59
CA ASP A 107 23.82 3.64 -14.12
C ASP A 107 24.64 2.55 -14.81
N GLY A 108 24.15 1.30 -14.82
CA GLY A 108 24.88 0.18 -15.42
C GLY A 108 24.87 0.16 -16.93
N THR A 109 26.00 -0.22 -17.53
CA THR A 109 26.22 -0.19 -18.99
C THR A 109 26.62 -1.54 -19.59
N ASN A 110 26.87 -2.57 -18.78
CA ASN A 110 27.24 -3.90 -19.27
C ASN A 110 26.01 -4.84 -19.28
N PRO A 111 25.43 -5.15 -20.45
CA PRO A 111 24.25 -6.03 -20.55
C PRO A 111 24.59 -7.51 -20.35
N THR A 112 25.87 -7.86 -20.35
CA THR A 112 26.37 -9.24 -20.22
C THR A 112 26.91 -9.56 -18.84
N GLY A 113 26.79 -8.64 -17.87
CA GLY A 113 27.07 -8.96 -16.47
C GLY A 113 27.72 -7.89 -15.62
N GLY A 114 28.04 -8.32 -14.40
CA GLY A 114 28.71 -7.52 -13.38
C GLY A 114 27.76 -6.76 -12.48
N GLU A 115 28.28 -6.34 -11.33
CA GLU A 115 27.60 -5.45 -10.39
C GLU A 115 27.48 -4.05 -10.99
N GLN A 116 26.25 -3.54 -11.01
CA GLN A 116 25.93 -2.22 -11.54
C GLN A 116 25.36 -1.34 -10.43
N THR A 117 25.35 -0.03 -10.65
CA THR A 117 24.82 0.92 -9.67
C THR A 117 23.53 1.57 -10.16
N TRP A 118 22.82 2.21 -9.24
CA TRP A 118 21.71 3.09 -9.55
C TRP A 118 21.85 4.35 -8.72
N SER A 119 21.23 5.43 -9.19
CA SER A 119 21.33 6.74 -8.57
C SER A 119 19.97 7.38 -8.46
N PHE A 120 19.84 8.28 -7.50
CA PHE A 120 18.69 9.16 -7.38
C PHE A 120 19.12 10.62 -7.30
N LYS A 121 18.21 11.55 -7.60
CA LYS A 121 18.40 12.97 -7.34
C LYS A 121 17.10 13.65 -6.93
N LEU A 122 17.25 14.76 -6.24
CA LEU A 122 16.14 15.64 -5.89
C LEU A 122 15.83 16.60 -7.03
N ILE A 123 14.55 16.80 -7.31
CA ILE A 123 14.08 17.73 -8.36
C ILE A 123 13.88 19.13 -7.80
N ASN A 124 13.43 19.22 -6.56
CA ASN A 124 13.22 20.48 -5.85
C ASN A 124 14.22 20.60 -4.70
N ASP A 125 14.57 21.84 -4.35
CA ASP A 125 15.36 22.09 -3.14
C ASP A 125 14.44 21.91 -1.93
N ILE A 126 14.57 20.74 -1.30
CA ILE A 126 13.79 20.36 -0.12
C ILE A 126 14.62 20.48 1.17
N ARG A 127 15.74 21.20 1.14
CA ARG A 127 16.53 21.44 2.36
C ARG A 127 15.75 22.36 3.30
N ASN A 128 15.84 22.07 4.59
CA ASN A 128 15.24 22.90 5.61
C ASN A 128 16.02 24.23 5.65
N GLN A 129 15.39 25.33 5.22
CA GLN A 129 16.03 26.65 5.10
C GLN A 129 16.30 27.33 6.46
N SER A 130 16.56 26.58 7.53
CA SER A 130 17.14 27.18 8.73
C SER A 130 18.62 27.39 8.43
N GLY A 131 19.08 28.63 8.28
CA GLY A 131 20.44 29.04 7.86
C GLY A 131 21.60 28.62 8.76
N SER A 132 21.53 27.45 9.40
CA SER A 132 22.65 26.76 10.03
C SER A 132 23.31 25.83 9.01
N SER A 133 24.59 26.07 8.76
CA SER A 133 25.47 25.39 7.79
C SER A 133 25.68 23.89 8.01
N ALA A 134 24.98 23.25 8.95
CA ALA A 134 24.97 21.80 9.11
C ALA A 134 23.80 21.24 8.29
N LEU A 135 24.12 20.80 7.07
CA LEU A 135 23.28 20.03 6.18
C LEU A 135 22.61 18.86 6.95
N ALA A 136 21.43 19.08 7.52
CA ALA A 136 20.64 18.00 8.10
C ALA A 136 20.35 16.99 6.98
N ASP A 137 20.56 15.72 7.27
CA ASP A 137 20.28 14.66 6.31
C ASP A 137 18.79 14.68 5.97
N ASN A 138 18.50 15.09 4.73
CA ASN A 138 17.14 15.25 4.23
C ASN A 138 16.68 14.02 3.46
N VAL A 139 17.55 13.03 3.26
CA VAL A 139 17.24 11.76 2.61
C VAL A 139 17.72 10.60 3.48
N VAL A 140 16.81 9.65 3.69
CA VAL A 140 17.11 8.34 4.25
C VAL A 140 16.74 7.28 3.22
N ALA A 141 17.67 6.39 2.87
CA ALA A 141 17.44 5.33 1.91
C ALA A 141 17.81 3.97 2.52
N ASN A 142 16.97 2.97 2.30
CA ASN A 142 17.27 1.57 2.60
C ASN A 142 17.13 0.73 1.33
N ASN A 143 18.11 -0.12 1.04
CA ASN A 143 18.13 -0.97 -0.14
C ASN A 143 18.33 -2.44 0.22
N ILE A 144 17.63 -3.31 -0.51
CA ILE A 144 17.74 -4.77 -0.44
C ILE A 144 17.89 -5.30 -1.87
N LYS A 145 18.81 -6.24 -2.05
CA LYS A 145 19.01 -6.98 -3.29
C LYS A 145 18.71 -8.46 -3.12
N VAL A 146 18.07 -9.06 -4.11
CA VAL A 146 17.76 -10.49 -4.18
C VAL A 146 18.02 -11.00 -5.58
N GLY A 147 18.69 -12.14 -5.74
CA GLY A 147 18.82 -12.81 -7.03
C GLY A 147 19.55 -14.14 -6.91
N SER A 148 20.03 -14.69 -8.02
CA SER A 148 20.72 -16.00 -7.99
C SER A 148 22.05 -15.96 -7.23
N GLY A 149 22.62 -14.76 -7.01
CA GLY A 149 23.79 -14.57 -6.16
C GLY A 149 23.50 -14.60 -4.66
N GLY A 150 22.23 -14.68 -4.26
CA GLY A 150 21.78 -14.65 -2.87
C GLY A 150 20.93 -13.43 -2.51
N ILE A 151 20.61 -13.33 -1.22
CA ILE A 151 19.91 -12.19 -0.62
C ILE A 151 20.95 -11.35 0.12
N PHE A 152 21.02 -10.07 -0.23
CA PHE A 152 21.89 -9.10 0.43
C PHE A 152 21.02 -7.95 0.92
N GLY A 153 20.83 -7.90 2.24
CA GLY A 153 19.99 -6.89 2.87
C GLY A 153 20.79 -5.69 3.38
N GLY A 154 20.11 -4.54 3.42
CA GLY A 154 20.30 -3.56 4.48
C GLY A 154 21.35 -2.49 4.23
N GLN A 155 21.36 -1.89 3.04
CA GLN A 155 22.13 -0.65 2.86
C GLN A 155 21.31 0.53 3.34
N PHE A 156 21.58 0.95 4.57
CA PHE A 156 21.07 2.19 5.11
C PHE A 156 21.99 3.34 4.70
N ARG A 157 21.41 4.39 4.11
CA ARG A 157 22.08 5.66 3.93
C ARG A 157 21.24 6.77 4.53
N GLN A 158 21.93 7.65 5.21
CA GLN A 158 21.42 8.92 5.64
C GLN A 158 22.39 9.96 5.05
N LEU A 159 21.86 10.88 4.25
CA LEU A 159 22.70 11.86 3.55
C LEU A 159 21.95 13.16 3.30
N SER A 160 22.72 14.24 3.19
CA SER A 160 22.20 15.52 2.75
C SER A 160 22.28 15.68 1.23
N ALA A 161 21.15 15.43 0.59
CA ALA A 161 20.98 15.57 -0.83
C ALA A 161 20.66 17.01 -1.23
N GLN A 162 21.29 17.46 -2.31
CA GLN A 162 21.04 18.74 -2.96
C GLN A 162 20.21 18.52 -4.22
N LYS A 163 19.44 19.55 -4.59
CA LYS A 163 18.72 19.59 -5.87
C LYS A 163 19.70 19.35 -7.02
N ASP A 164 19.25 18.59 -8.00
CA ASP A 164 19.93 18.29 -9.27
C ASP A 164 21.24 17.51 -9.20
N ASN A 165 21.70 17.13 -8.00
CA ASN A 165 22.87 16.28 -7.82
C ASN A 165 22.47 14.79 -7.76
N TRP A 166 23.17 13.95 -8.52
CA TRP A 166 22.98 12.50 -8.49
C TRP A 166 23.74 11.87 -7.33
N TYR A 167 23.04 11.05 -6.55
CA TYR A 167 23.55 10.29 -5.43
C TYR A 167 23.51 8.80 -5.77
N THR A 168 24.68 8.20 -5.91
CA THR A 168 24.82 6.79 -6.31
C THR A 168 24.77 5.86 -5.10
N MET A 169 23.96 4.82 -5.22
CA MET A 169 23.91 3.71 -4.29
C MET A 169 24.99 2.70 -4.71
N ASN A 170 26.19 2.93 -4.17
CA ASN A 170 27.43 2.29 -4.65
C ASN A 170 28.03 1.26 -3.70
N ASP A 171 27.36 0.86 -2.61
CA ASP A 171 27.92 -0.20 -1.77
C ASP A 171 27.77 -1.55 -2.48
N THR A 172 28.86 -2.31 -2.54
CA THR A 172 29.05 -3.58 -3.25
C THR A 172 27.94 -4.59 -3.00
N SER A 173 27.40 -4.68 -1.78
CA SER A 173 26.39 -5.72 -1.45
C SER A 173 25.00 -5.46 -2.05
N GLY A 174 24.66 -4.21 -2.38
CA GLY A 174 23.35 -3.76 -2.88
C GLY A 174 23.33 -3.46 -4.37
N ARG A 175 24.46 -3.66 -5.06
CA ARG A 175 24.58 -3.46 -6.50
C ARG A 175 23.85 -4.59 -7.26
N PRO A 176 22.82 -4.30 -8.07
CA PRO A 176 22.21 -5.30 -8.94
C PRO A 176 23.26 -5.89 -9.89
N ASN A 177 23.40 -7.21 -9.88
CA ASN A 177 24.22 -7.93 -10.82
C ASN A 177 23.36 -8.46 -11.97
N VAL A 178 23.67 -8.01 -13.18
CA VAL A 178 22.92 -8.36 -14.40
C VAL A 178 22.97 -9.87 -14.68
N ASN A 179 24.09 -10.53 -14.40
CA ASN A 179 24.23 -11.98 -14.59
C ASN A 179 23.35 -12.79 -13.63
N ASN A 180 23.18 -12.27 -12.43
CA ASN A 180 22.40 -12.95 -11.40
C ASN A 180 20.90 -12.70 -11.52
N ARG A 181 20.47 -11.91 -12.53
CA ARG A 181 19.10 -11.42 -12.67
C ARG A 181 18.62 -10.80 -11.36
N ASP A 182 19.47 -9.98 -10.77
CA ASP A 182 19.19 -9.40 -9.47
C ASP A 182 17.99 -8.46 -9.54
N PHE A 183 17.21 -8.50 -8.48
CA PHE A 183 16.10 -7.64 -8.18
C PHE A 183 16.48 -6.77 -6.99
N VAL A 184 16.16 -5.49 -7.06
CA VAL A 184 16.48 -4.51 -6.03
C VAL A 184 15.22 -3.81 -5.60
N GLN A 185 14.99 -3.76 -4.29
CA GLN A 185 13.95 -2.95 -3.67
C GLN A 185 14.60 -1.88 -2.82
N SER A 186 14.11 -0.64 -2.91
CA SER A 186 14.57 0.45 -2.07
C SER A 186 13.41 1.26 -1.52
N ASN A 187 13.52 1.66 -0.26
CA ASN A 187 12.65 2.66 0.34
C ASN A 187 13.46 3.94 0.51
N ILE A 188 12.96 5.06 -0.01
CA ILE A 188 13.62 6.36 0.06
C ILE A 188 12.66 7.33 0.73
N SER A 189 13.09 7.92 1.84
CA SER A 189 12.33 8.88 2.63
C SER A 189 12.96 10.25 2.51
N LEU A 190 12.19 11.23 2.05
CA LEU A 190 12.53 12.64 2.04
C LEU A 190 11.99 13.24 3.34
N VAL A 191 12.87 13.40 4.32
CA VAL A 191 12.47 13.66 5.71
C VAL A 191 11.74 15.00 5.85
N ASN A 192 12.19 16.02 5.14
CA ASN A 192 11.64 17.38 5.24
C ASN A 192 10.25 17.51 4.61
N THR A 193 10.01 16.85 3.47
CA THR A 193 8.70 16.85 2.80
C THR A 193 7.79 15.74 3.28
N ARG A 194 8.28 14.86 4.18
CA ARG A 194 7.60 13.65 4.65
C ARG A 194 7.16 12.73 3.51
N GLU A 195 7.89 12.76 2.40
CA GLU A 195 7.59 11.90 1.27
C GLU A 195 8.32 10.58 1.40
N VAL A 196 7.62 9.47 1.18
CA VAL A 196 8.19 8.13 1.15
C VAL A 196 7.97 7.54 -0.23
N TYR A 197 9.04 6.97 -0.79
CA TYR A 197 9.07 6.33 -2.09
C TYR A 197 9.47 4.87 -1.94
N ARG A 198 8.87 4.01 -2.76
CA ARG A 198 9.36 2.66 -2.99
C ARG A 198 9.81 2.53 -4.43
N LEU A 199 11.03 2.06 -4.60
CA LEU A 199 11.68 1.81 -5.87
C LEU A 199 11.91 0.31 -6.02
N THR A 200 11.64 -0.18 -7.21
CA THR A 200 11.94 -1.54 -7.65
C THR A 200 12.77 -1.46 -8.93
N ILE A 201 13.90 -2.17 -8.97
CA ILE A 201 14.74 -2.33 -10.16
C ILE A 201 14.89 -3.82 -10.43
N SER A 202 14.62 -4.24 -11.67
CA SER A 202 14.87 -5.60 -12.14
C SER A 202 15.81 -5.54 -13.33
N VAL A 203 16.90 -6.30 -13.28
CA VAL A 203 17.85 -6.40 -14.39
C VAL A 203 17.75 -7.76 -15.07
N THR A 204 17.73 -7.75 -16.41
CA THR A 204 17.71 -8.95 -17.25
C THR A 204 18.96 -8.93 -18.15
N PRO A 205 19.78 -10.00 -18.16
CA PRO A 205 20.96 -10.06 -19.01
C PRO A 205 20.59 -10.23 -20.48
N THR A 206 21.55 -9.98 -21.36
CA THR A 206 21.46 -10.42 -22.75
C THR A 206 21.29 -11.94 -22.78
N ILE A 207 20.29 -12.43 -23.50
CA ILE A 207 20.08 -13.85 -23.75
C ILE A 207 20.59 -14.15 -25.15
N ASN A 208 21.72 -14.87 -25.25
CA ASN A 208 22.26 -15.36 -26.51
C ASN A 208 21.85 -16.83 -26.69
N LEU A 209 20.86 -17.11 -27.53
CA LEU A 209 20.50 -18.48 -27.91
C LEU A 209 21.09 -18.81 -29.28
N THR A 210 21.65 -20.00 -29.42
CA THR A 210 22.11 -20.54 -30.70
C THR A 210 20.98 -21.28 -31.38
N SER A 211 20.18 -20.59 -32.20
CA SER A 211 19.17 -21.08 -33.18
C SER A 211 18.11 -22.12 -32.71
N PRO A 212 16.80 -21.94 -33.02
CA PRO A 212 16.19 -20.92 -33.87
C PRO A 212 15.55 -19.80 -33.04
N ASN A 213 16.20 -19.37 -31.94
CA ASN A 213 15.54 -18.53 -30.93
C ASN A 213 16.13 -17.13 -30.77
N VAL A 214 15.19 -16.21 -30.54
CA VAL A 214 15.32 -14.75 -30.36
C VAL A 214 16.46 -14.40 -29.40
N SER A 215 17.45 -13.63 -29.88
CA SER A 215 18.37 -12.94 -28.97
C SER A 215 17.68 -11.71 -28.40
N SER A 216 17.80 -11.50 -27.09
CA SER A 216 17.35 -10.27 -26.44
C SER A 216 18.57 -9.55 -25.85
N GLN A 217 18.66 -8.25 -26.08
CA GLN A 217 19.63 -7.41 -25.41
C GLN A 217 19.25 -7.25 -23.93
N GLY A 218 20.25 -7.16 -23.06
CA GLY A 218 20.03 -6.90 -21.64
C GLY A 218 19.23 -5.62 -21.40
N GLN A 219 18.36 -5.66 -20.40
CA GLN A 219 17.39 -4.61 -20.08
C GLN A 219 17.30 -4.39 -18.58
N VAL A 220 16.95 -3.17 -18.20
CA VAL A 220 16.57 -2.80 -16.84
C VAL A 220 15.14 -2.29 -16.84
N SER A 221 14.35 -2.76 -15.89
CA SER A 221 12.99 -2.28 -15.62
C SER A 221 12.96 -1.61 -14.26
N LEU A 222 12.48 -0.38 -14.22
CA LEU A 222 12.30 0.42 -13.02
C LEU A 222 10.80 0.64 -12.79
N PHE A 223 10.39 0.50 -11.54
CA PHE A 223 9.08 0.89 -11.03
C PHE A 223 9.30 1.74 -9.79
N MET A 224 8.65 2.90 -9.70
CA MET A 224 8.70 3.73 -8.50
C MET A 224 7.32 4.22 -8.14
N GLU A 225 6.98 4.14 -6.86
CA GLU A 225 5.73 4.66 -6.31
C GLU A 225 6.00 5.60 -5.14
N ARG A 226 5.12 6.59 -4.97
CA ARG A 226 5.07 7.49 -3.81
C ARG A 226 3.99 7.00 -2.87
N LEU A 227 4.36 6.73 -1.62
CA LEU A 227 3.54 6.12 -0.57
C LEU A 227 2.87 7.13 0.38
N THR A 228 3.03 8.42 0.11
CA THR A 228 2.64 9.52 1.02
C THR A 228 1.82 10.53 0.26
N ASP A 229 0.78 11.04 0.92
CA ASP A 229 -0.13 12.03 0.36
C ASP A 229 0.57 13.37 0.08
N GLN A 230 -0.09 14.22 -0.71
CA GLN A 230 0.09 15.67 -0.64
C GLN A 230 -0.96 16.26 0.29
#